data_AF-A0A842ZNB3-F1
#
_entry.id   AF-A0A842ZNB3-F1
#
_cell.length_a   1.000
_cell.length_b   1.000
_cell.length_c   1.000
_cell.angle_alpha   90.00
_cell.angle_beta   90.00
_cell.angle_gamma   90.00
#
_symmetry.space_group_name_H-M   'P 1'
#
loop_
_entity.id
_entity.type
_entity.pdbx_description
1 polymer ?
#
loop_
_entity_poly.entity_id
_entity_poly.type
_entity_poly.pdbx_seq_one_letter_code
_entity_poly.pdbx_strand_id
1 'polypeptide(L)' 'METYSWLHTTNGEELSLFAEELKEKFNDLTVGESSAMLGGAMAASMRRKAIELDISPDEAVDYYFFTVMNKNIITKK' A
#
# COMPACT_ATOMS: atom_id res chain seq x y z
N MET A 1 -14.78 8.58 -10.29
CA MET A 1 -14.20 7.23 -10.32
C MET A 1 -13.96 6.84 -8.88
N GLU A 2 -14.75 5.93 -8.32
CA GLU A 2 -14.48 5.33 -7.02
C GLU A 2 -13.83 3.97 -7.28
N THR A 3 -12.50 3.95 -7.40
CA THR A 3 -11.75 2.76 -7.83
C THR A 3 -11.63 1.68 -6.75
N TYR A 4 -12.08 1.94 -5.52
CA TYR A 4 -11.93 1.02 -4.40
C TYR A 4 -13.16 1.09 -3.47
N SER A 5 -14.29 0.50 -3.88
CA SER A 5 -15.56 0.59 -3.15
C SER A 5 -15.52 0.04 -1.72
N TRP A 6 -14.56 -0.83 -1.42
CA TRP A 6 -14.34 -1.41 -0.09
C TRP A 6 -13.62 -0.48 0.89
N LEU A 7 -13.12 0.70 0.47
CA LEU A 7 -12.37 1.61 1.34
C LEU A 7 -13.17 2.16 2.52
N HIS A 8 -14.49 2.25 2.40
CA HIS A 8 -15.36 2.76 3.46
C HIS A 8 -15.89 1.65 4.40
N THR A 9 -15.36 0.45 4.26
CA THR A 9 -15.67 -0.67 5.15
C THR A 9 -14.60 -0.79 6.23
N THR A 10 -14.92 -1.46 7.34
CA THR A 10 -13.95 -1.75 8.41
C THR A 10 -12.69 -2.44 7.88
N ASN A 11 -12.84 -3.37 6.95
CA ASN A 11 -11.71 -4.06 6.31
C ASN A 11 -10.86 -3.09 5.47
N GLY A 12 -11.50 -2.15 4.77
CA GLY A 12 -10.80 -1.11 4.01
C GLY A 12 -10.01 -0.15 4.90
N GLU A 13 -10.57 0.23 6.04
CA GLU A 13 -9.88 1.05 7.05
C GLU A 13 -8.66 0.32 7.61
N GLU A 14 -8.80 -0.96 7.97
CA GLU A 14 -7.69 -1.79 8.44
C GLU A 14 -6.57 -1.94 7.40
N LEU A 15 -6.92 -2.18 6.13
CA LEU A 15 -5.94 -2.29 5.06
C LEU A 15 -5.23 -0.94 4.82
N SER A 16 -5.94 0.18 4.97
CA SER A 16 -5.39 1.53 4.83
C SER A 16 -4.39 1.84 5.94
N LEU A 17 -4.71 1.49 7.19
CA LEU A 17 -3.78 1.61 8.32
C LEU A 17 -2.53 0.76 8.09
N PHE A 18 -2.71 -0.49 7.68
CA PHE A 18 -1.59 -1.39 7.38
C PHE A 18 -0.69 -0.85 6.25
N ALA A 19 -1.28 -0.25 5.21
CA ALA A 19 -0.55 0.39 4.13
C ALA A 19 0.32 1.57 4.60
N GLU A 20 -0.18 2.41 5.50
CA GLU A 20 0.59 3.53 6.08
C GLU A 20 1.72 3.02 7.00
N GLU A 21 1.47 2.00 7.84
CA GLU A 21 2.53 1.38 8.66
C GLU A 21 3.66 0.80 7.80
N LEU A 22 3.29 0.14 6.72
CA LEU A 22 4.22 -0.43 5.76
C LEU A 22 5.09 0.66 5.10
N LYS A 23 4.48 1.78 4.72
CA LYS A 23 5.16 2.93 4.15
C LYS A 23 6.14 3.60 5.14
N GLU A 24 5.78 3.71 6.41
CA GLU A 24 6.69 4.22 7.45
C GLU A 24 7.92 3.32 7.59
N LYS A 25 7.70 1.99 7.71
CA LYS A 25 8.80 1.01 7.74
C LYS A 25 9.69 1.09 6.51
N PHE A 26 9.10 1.32 5.33
CA PHE A 26 9.86 1.46 4.09
C PHE A 26 10.72 2.74 4.08
N ASN A 27 10.19 3.88 4.55
CA ASN A 27 10.97 5.12 4.64
C ASN A 27 12.23 4.93 5.50
N ASP A 28 12.12 4.17 6.59
CA ASP A 28 13.26 3.85 7.45
C ASP A 28 14.29 2.92 6.77
N LEU A 29 13.82 1.98 5.93
CA LEU A 29 14.66 1.02 5.20
C LEU A 29 15.34 1.59 3.94
N THR A 30 14.82 2.68 3.36
CA THR A 30 15.40 3.30 2.15
C THR A 30 16.83 3.83 2.35
N VAL A 31 17.33 3.91 3.58
CA VAL A 31 18.72 4.21 3.90
C VAL A 31 19.57 2.93 3.81
N GLY A 32 19.69 2.32 2.62
CA GLY A 32 20.74 1.32 2.36
C GLY A 32 20.39 0.07 1.56
N GLU A 33 19.10 -0.23 1.29
CA GLU A 33 18.69 -1.47 0.61
C GLU A 33 18.16 -1.28 -0.84
N SER A 34 18.22 -2.35 -1.65
CA SER A 34 17.81 -2.34 -3.06
C SER A 34 16.29 -2.18 -3.21
N SER A 35 15.86 -1.12 -3.90
CA SER A 35 14.46 -0.72 -4.06
C SER A 35 13.55 -1.79 -4.68
N ALA A 36 14.11 -2.68 -5.52
CA ALA A 36 13.35 -3.77 -6.14
C ALA A 36 12.98 -4.89 -5.15
N MET A 37 13.88 -5.21 -4.21
CA MET A 37 13.61 -6.21 -3.17
C MET A 37 12.55 -5.72 -2.21
N LEU A 38 12.66 -4.45 -1.80
CA LEU A 38 11.68 -3.84 -0.92
C LEU A 38 10.30 -3.79 -1.61
N GLY A 39 10.21 -3.35 -2.87
CA GLY A 39 8.94 -3.33 -3.61
C GLY A 39 8.25 -4.69 -3.69
N GLY A 40 9.01 -5.77 -3.91
CA GLY A 40 8.48 -7.15 -3.91
C GLY A 40 7.97 -7.60 -2.53
N ALA A 41 8.71 -7.28 -1.46
CA ALA A 41 8.30 -7.60 -0.09
C ALA A 41 7.04 -6.84 0.34
N MET A 42 6.89 -5.56 -0.06
CA MET A 42 5.71 -4.77 0.22
C MET A 42 4.47 -5.33 -0.50
N ALA A 43 4.59 -5.64 -1.79
CA ALA A 43 3.50 -6.21 -2.56
C ALA A 43 3.04 -7.56 -1.99
N ALA A 44 3.97 -8.42 -1.57
CA ALA A 44 3.64 -9.68 -0.90
C ALA A 44 2.92 -9.47 0.44
N SER A 45 3.35 -8.46 1.22
CA SER A 45 2.75 -8.14 2.52
C SER A 45 1.32 -7.61 2.35
N MET A 46 1.10 -6.70 1.39
CA MET A 46 -0.23 -6.19 1.05
C MET A 46 -1.18 -7.30 0.58
N ARG A 47 -0.71 -8.20 -0.29
CA ARG A 47 -1.53 -9.34 -0.75
C ARG A 47 -1.96 -10.25 0.41
N ARG A 48 -1.06 -10.51 1.35
CA ARG A 48 -1.39 -11.34 2.52
C ARG A 48 -2.48 -10.68 3.37
N LYS A 49 -2.32 -9.39 3.71
CA LYS A 49 -3.31 -8.67 4.51
C LYS A 49 -4.65 -8.54 3.78
N ALA A 50 -4.66 -8.39 2.47
CA ALA A 50 -5.88 -8.36 1.67
C ALA A 50 -6.66 -9.69 1.75
N ILE A 51 -5.97 -10.83 1.67
CA ILE A 51 -6.60 -12.16 1.82
C ILE A 51 -7.21 -12.31 3.23
N GLU A 52 -6.51 -11.86 4.28
CA GLU A 52 -7.04 -11.88 5.66
C GLU A 52 -8.31 -11.05 5.82
N LEU A 53 -8.44 -9.99 5.03
CA LEU A 53 -9.53 -9.03 5.08
C LEU A 53 -10.62 -9.25 4.02
N ASP A 54 -10.56 -10.35 3.28
CA ASP A 54 -11.49 -10.65 2.16
C ASP A 54 -11.56 -9.50 1.13
N ILE A 55 -10.42 -8.85 0.88
CA ILE A 55 -10.25 -7.81 -0.14
C ILE A 55 -9.47 -8.40 -1.32
N SER A 56 -9.76 -7.93 -2.53
CA SER A 56 -9.01 -8.30 -3.73
C SER A 56 -7.51 -8.02 -3.54
N PRO A 57 -6.63 -9.04 -3.60
CA PRO A 57 -5.20 -8.84 -3.38
C PRO A 57 -4.54 -7.90 -4.39
N ASP A 58 -5.03 -7.90 -5.63
CA ASP A 58 -4.50 -7.04 -6.69
C ASP A 58 -4.92 -5.59 -6.47
N GLU A 59 -6.20 -5.34 -6.12
CA GLU A 59 -6.67 -3.99 -5.79
C GLU A 59 -5.98 -3.42 -4.55
N ALA A 60 -5.69 -4.26 -3.56
CA ALA A 60 -4.95 -3.86 -2.36
C ALA A 60 -3.52 -3.41 -2.67
N VAL A 61 -2.84 -4.12 -3.58
CA VAL A 61 -1.50 -3.76 -4.04
C VAL A 61 -1.53 -2.47 -4.84
N ASP A 62 -2.47 -2.34 -5.78
CA ASP A 62 -2.66 -1.13 -6.58
C ASP A 62 -2.98 0.08 -5.68
N TYR A 63 -3.84 -0.11 -4.68
CA TYR A 63 -4.14 0.90 -3.67
C TYR A 63 -2.90 1.29 -2.88
N TYR A 64 -2.10 0.33 -2.40
CA TYR A 64 -0.85 0.63 -1.68
C TYR A 64 0.12 1.45 -2.54
N PHE A 65 0.35 1.03 -3.79
CA PHE A 65 1.21 1.80 -4.69
C PHE A 65 0.62 3.18 -4.99
N PHE A 66 -0.70 3.31 -5.15
CA PHE A 66 -1.36 4.61 -5.28
C PHE A 66 -1.12 5.50 -4.05
N THR A 67 -1.30 4.98 -2.83
CA THR A 67 -1.13 5.69 -1.57
C THR A 67 0.32 6.11 -1.31
N VAL A 68 1.28 5.24 -1.65
CA VAL A 68 2.71 5.51 -1.49
C VAL A 68 3.26 6.43 -2.58
N MET A 69 2.89 6.21 -3.85
CA MET A 69 3.44 6.95 -4.99
C MET A 69 2.81 8.35 -5.17
N ASN A 70 1.60 8.59 -4.66
CA ASN A 70 0.97 9.91 -4.77
C ASN A 70 1.64 11.03 -3.96
N LYS A 71 2.66 10.73 -3.13
CA LYS A 71 3.47 11.80 -2.51
C LYS A 71 4.41 12.53 -3.50
N ASN A 72 4.52 12.10 -4.77
CA ASN A 72 5.39 12.75 -5.77
C ASN A 72 4.68 13.31 -7.01
N ILE A 73 3.35 13.25 -7.12
CA ILE A 73 2.60 13.82 -8.26
C ILE A 73 1.99 15.20 -7.92
N ILE A 74 1.91 15.56 -6.63
CA ILE A 74 1.44 16.89 -6.16
C ILE A 74 2.63 17.77 -5.71
N THR A 75 3.77 17.68 -6.38
CA THR A 75 4.88 18.66 -6.27
C THR A 75 5.43 19.02 -7.65
N LYS A 76 4.54 19.23 -8.61
CA LYS A 76 4.78 20.12 -9.76
C LYS A 76 3.52 20.92 -10.03
N LYS A 77 3.40 22.04 -9.33
CA LYS A 77 2.67 23.20 -9.81
C LYS A 77 3.65 24.37 -9.87
#